data_AF-A0A7R9YNI3-F1
#
_entry.id   AF-A0A7R9YNI3-F1
#
_cell.length_a   1.000
_cell.length_b   1.000
_cell.length_c   1.000
_cell.angle_alpha   90.00
_cell.angle_beta   90.00
_cell.angle_gamma   90.00
#
_symmetry.space_group_name_H-M   'P 1'
#
loop_
_entity.id
_entity.type
_entity.pdbx_description
1 polymer ?
#
loop_
_entity_poly.entity_id
_entity_poly.type
_entity_poly.pdbx_seq_one_letter_code
_entity_poly.pdbx_strand_id
1 'polypeptide(L)'
;DAAAMRARDAALAAALAVKGKRASASGAREAFVRMLCADVLLNWRLWLMAVSYFCIGVIRSSLTDWTPLYLAEHKGLSAAAASSCLFAFELGGFLGSIAAGRASDHLCHGRRGPVMATCTLALCPALLLLDRTADARALPLVYFALGACAFPVHVLLGLASREVVSPTASSTAGGLVKFAAQMGASSAGYPLGVLQRERGWHAVLCLLAVGTAAAGALGSTLWWTVARVDAPALPLRDERQPHKRKGG
;
A
#
# COMPACT_ATOMS: atom_id res chain seq x y z
N ASP A 1 29.14 40.93 -45.03
CA ASP A 1 28.31 39.75 -44.77
C ASP A 1 27.25 39.93 -43.69
N ALA A 2 26.09 40.49 -44.07
CA ALA A 2 24.92 40.59 -43.19
C ALA A 2 24.28 39.21 -42.89
N ALA A 3 24.44 38.23 -43.78
CA ALA A 3 23.95 36.87 -43.59
C ALA A 3 24.66 36.14 -42.44
N ALA A 4 25.98 36.29 -42.33
CA ALA A 4 26.78 35.71 -41.25
C ALA A 4 26.42 36.31 -39.87
N MET A 5 26.13 37.61 -39.83
CA MET A 5 25.70 38.29 -38.61
C MET A 5 24.32 37.78 -38.14
N ARG A 6 23.34 37.67 -39.05
CA ARG A 6 22.01 37.10 -38.75
C ARG A 6 22.07 35.64 -38.30
N ALA A 7 22.96 34.84 -38.88
CA ALA A 7 23.16 33.45 -38.48
C ALA A 7 23.73 33.34 -37.05
N ARG A 8 24.67 34.24 -36.67
CA ARG A 8 25.23 34.30 -35.33
C ARG A 8 24.19 34.69 -34.28
N ASP A 9 23.35 35.67 -34.58
CA ASP A 9 22.31 36.14 -33.66
C ASP A 9 21.21 35.07 -33.46
N ALA A 10 20.84 34.35 -34.52
CA ALA A 10 19.93 33.21 -34.44
C ALA A 10 20.51 32.06 -33.60
N ALA A 11 21.81 31.75 -33.76
CA ALA A 11 22.49 30.73 -32.96
C ALA A 11 22.57 31.12 -31.47
N LEU A 12 22.83 32.39 -31.16
CA LEU A 12 22.84 32.92 -29.80
C LEU A 12 21.46 32.83 -29.15
N ALA A 13 20.40 33.21 -29.87
CA ALA A 13 19.02 33.11 -29.39
C ALA A 13 18.62 31.66 -29.10
N ALA A 14 18.99 30.71 -29.97
CA ALA A 14 18.74 29.29 -29.76
C ALA A 14 19.51 28.75 -28.54
N ALA A 15 20.77 29.13 -28.35
CA ALA A 15 21.57 28.73 -27.20
C ALA A 15 21.00 29.26 -25.86
N LEU A 16 20.53 30.51 -25.84
CA LEU A 16 19.88 31.12 -24.68
C LEU A 16 18.54 30.44 -24.37
N ALA A 17 17.75 30.10 -25.38
CA ALA A 17 16.50 29.36 -25.20
C ALA A 17 16.73 27.95 -24.62
N VAL A 18 17.76 27.23 -25.09
CA VAL A 18 18.16 25.93 -24.54
C VAL A 18 18.64 26.07 -23.10
N LYS A 19 19.45 27.09 -22.81
CA LYS A 19 19.92 27.38 -21.44
C LYS A 19 18.77 27.72 -20.49
N GLY A 20 17.80 28.51 -20.95
CA GLY A 20 16.58 28.84 -20.20
C GLY A 20 15.71 27.61 -19.90
N LYS A 21 15.50 26.72 -20.90
CA LYS A 21 14.80 25.44 -20.69
C LYS A 21 15.53 24.54 -19.67
N ARG A 22 16.86 24.44 -19.76
CA ARG A 22 17.67 23.66 -18.81
C ARG A 22 17.64 24.23 -17.39
N ALA A 23 17.71 25.55 -17.24
CA ALA A 23 17.63 26.21 -15.93
C ALA A 23 16.25 26.03 -15.29
N SER A 24 15.18 26.18 -16.06
CA SER A 24 13.81 25.91 -15.61
C SER A 24 13.62 24.44 -15.21
N ALA A 25 14.15 23.50 -16.00
CA ALA A 25 14.12 22.08 -15.67
C ALA A 25 14.93 21.74 -14.41
N SER A 26 16.07 22.40 -14.17
CA SER A 26 16.86 22.25 -12.94
C SER A 26 16.10 22.74 -11.72
N GLY A 27 15.51 23.94 -11.78
CA GLY A 27 14.72 24.48 -10.68
C GLY A 27 13.48 23.64 -10.36
N ALA A 28 12.79 23.15 -11.39
CA ALA A 28 11.67 22.22 -11.21
C ALA A 28 12.10 20.90 -10.56
N ARG A 29 13.28 20.37 -10.95
CA ARG A 29 13.85 19.15 -10.35
C ARG A 29 14.21 19.36 -8.88
N GLU A 30 14.83 20.48 -8.53
CA GLU A 30 15.20 20.79 -7.14
C GLU A 30 13.97 20.95 -6.25
N ALA A 31 12.94 21.66 -6.74
CA ALA A 31 11.65 21.78 -6.05
C ALA A 31 10.98 20.41 -5.86
N PHE A 32 11.01 19.56 -6.88
CA PHE A 32 10.48 18.20 -6.81
C PHE A 32 11.24 17.32 -5.81
N VAL A 33 12.59 17.34 -5.83
CA VAL A 33 13.41 16.57 -4.88
C VAL A 33 13.18 17.03 -3.45
N ARG A 34 13.06 18.35 -3.21
CA ARG A 34 12.74 18.89 -1.88
C ARG A 34 11.37 18.41 -1.39
N MET A 35 10.36 18.42 -2.25
CA MET A 35 9.03 17.88 -1.93
C MET A 35 9.10 16.39 -1.62
N LEU A 36 9.81 15.58 -2.41
CA LEU A 36 9.99 14.15 -2.14
C LEU A 36 10.66 13.89 -0.79
N CYS A 37 11.75 14.60 -0.50
CA CYS A 37 12.46 14.41 0.76
C CYS A 37 11.60 14.83 1.96
N ALA A 38 10.95 16.00 1.89
CA ALA A 38 10.16 16.55 3.00
C ALA A 38 8.83 15.82 3.21
N ASP A 39 8.04 15.61 2.15
CA ASP A 39 6.67 15.08 2.26
C ASP A 39 6.62 13.55 2.31
N VAL A 40 7.59 12.87 1.69
CA VAL A 40 7.59 11.40 1.55
C VAL A 40 8.64 10.75 2.44
N LEU A 41 9.92 11.10 2.27
CA LEU A 41 11.02 10.37 2.95
C LEU A 41 11.21 10.76 4.42
N LEU A 42 10.89 11.98 4.83
CA LEU A 42 10.98 12.42 6.23
C LEU A 42 9.68 12.20 7.02
N ASN A 43 8.62 11.74 6.36
CA ASN A 43 7.33 11.55 6.99
C ASN A 43 7.28 10.24 7.76
N TRP A 44 7.45 10.31 9.08
CA TRP A 44 7.43 9.14 9.97
C TRP A 44 6.15 8.29 9.84
N ARG A 45 5.01 8.91 9.51
CA ARG A 45 3.73 8.21 9.35
C ARG A 45 3.76 7.29 8.14
N LEU A 46 4.36 7.77 7.05
CA LEU A 46 4.49 7.00 5.83
C LEU A 46 5.43 5.81 6.02
N TRP A 47 6.50 5.97 6.81
CA TRP A 47 7.37 4.86 7.19
C TRP A 47 6.67 3.83 8.07
N LEU A 48 5.85 4.24 9.04
CA LEU A 48 5.03 3.29 9.80
C LEU A 48 4.12 2.48 8.89
N MET A 49 3.46 3.15 7.95
CA MET A 49 2.64 2.47 6.95
C MET A 49 3.47 1.51 6.08
N ALA A 50 4.66 1.92 5.64
CA ALA A 50 5.56 1.08 4.88
C ALA A 50 5.98 -0.18 5.66
N VAL A 51 6.27 -0.07 6.96
CA VAL A 51 6.61 -1.20 7.83
C VAL A 51 5.41 -2.13 8.03
N SER A 52 4.21 -1.60 8.30
CA SER A 52 3.00 -2.41 8.36
C SER A 52 2.76 -3.16 7.04
N TYR A 53 2.97 -2.48 5.90
CA TYR A 53 2.81 -3.08 4.58
C TYR A 53 3.86 -4.13 4.27
N PHE A 54 5.09 -3.95 4.74
CA PHE A 54 6.14 -4.96 4.67
C PHE A 54 5.68 -6.24 5.39
N CYS A 55 5.22 -6.14 6.64
CA CYS A 55 4.74 -7.30 7.40
C CYS A 55 3.59 -8.03 6.68
N ILE A 56 2.58 -7.29 6.23
CA ILE A 56 1.43 -7.87 5.51
C ILE A 56 1.87 -8.49 4.19
N GLY A 57 2.84 -7.88 3.50
CA GLY A 57 3.49 -8.43 2.31
C GLY A 57 4.11 -9.79 2.59
N VAL A 58 4.85 -9.93 3.69
CA VAL A 58 5.40 -11.22 4.14
C VAL A 58 4.27 -12.23 4.31
N ILE A 59 3.24 -11.91 5.10
CA ILE A 59 2.16 -12.84 5.45
C ILE A 59 1.39 -13.29 4.21
N ARG A 60 1.01 -12.36 3.32
CA ARG A 60 0.25 -12.69 2.11
C ARG A 60 1.06 -13.60 1.19
N SER A 61 2.32 -13.26 0.92
CA SER A 61 3.19 -14.11 0.12
C SER A 61 3.44 -15.46 0.81
N SER A 62 3.58 -15.47 2.13
CA SER A 62 3.72 -16.73 2.88
C SER A 62 2.52 -17.65 2.67
N LEU A 63 1.31 -17.10 2.81
CA LEU A 63 0.08 -17.85 2.60
C LEU A 63 -0.02 -18.32 1.14
N THR A 64 0.16 -17.44 0.15
CA THR A 64 0.02 -17.84 -1.25
C THR A 64 1.07 -18.87 -1.68
N ASP A 65 2.34 -18.65 -1.33
CA ASP A 65 3.46 -19.42 -1.87
C ASP A 65 3.67 -20.74 -1.11
N TRP A 66 3.41 -20.76 0.21
CA TRP A 66 3.67 -21.93 1.05
C TRP A 66 2.44 -22.81 1.33
N THR A 67 1.22 -22.37 1.01
CA THR A 67 0.01 -23.18 1.19
C THR A 67 0.10 -24.57 0.57
N PRO A 68 0.54 -24.75 -0.68
CA PRO A 68 0.65 -26.09 -1.28
C PRO A 68 1.59 -27.00 -0.48
N LEU A 69 2.73 -26.46 -0.04
CA LEU A 69 3.72 -27.22 0.73
C LEU A 69 3.20 -27.54 2.15
N TYR A 70 2.62 -26.55 2.83
CA TYR A 70 2.04 -26.72 4.16
C TYR A 70 0.94 -27.78 4.17
N LEU A 71 0.02 -27.75 3.21
CA LEU A 71 -1.08 -28.70 3.13
C LEU A 71 -0.61 -30.11 2.74
N ALA A 72 0.40 -30.22 1.88
CA ALA A 72 0.99 -31.50 1.52
C ALA A 72 1.75 -32.14 2.68
N GLU A 73 2.66 -31.40 3.32
CA GLU A 73 3.53 -31.95 4.37
C GLU A 73 2.83 -32.09 5.72
N HIS A 74 2.05 -31.08 6.13
CA HIS A 74 1.49 -31.03 7.48
C HIS A 74 0.08 -31.63 7.57
N LYS A 75 -0.70 -31.57 6.49
CA LYS A 75 -2.08 -32.09 6.45
C LYS A 75 -2.26 -33.30 5.52
N GLY A 76 -1.23 -33.70 4.76
CA GLY A 76 -1.30 -34.84 3.84
C GLY A 76 -2.29 -34.68 2.69
N LEU A 77 -2.64 -33.44 2.33
CA LEU A 77 -3.65 -33.15 1.32
C LEU A 77 -3.06 -33.06 -0.09
N SER A 78 -3.90 -33.34 -1.09
CA SER A 78 -3.52 -33.27 -2.49
C SER A 78 -3.35 -31.82 -2.99
N ALA A 79 -2.61 -31.65 -4.08
CA ALA A 79 -2.46 -30.36 -4.74
C ALA A 79 -3.81 -29.74 -5.16
N ALA A 80 -4.80 -30.57 -5.52
CA ALA A 80 -6.14 -30.09 -5.85
C ALA A 80 -6.84 -29.42 -4.66
N ALA A 81 -6.75 -30.02 -3.47
CA ALA A 81 -7.29 -29.43 -2.25
C ALA A 81 -6.58 -28.12 -1.87
N ALA A 82 -5.26 -28.04 -2.10
CA ALA A 82 -4.50 -26.81 -1.91
C ALA A 82 -4.95 -25.69 -2.85
N SER A 83 -5.17 -25.99 -4.14
CA SER A 83 -5.73 -25.03 -5.09
C SER A 83 -7.12 -24.56 -4.70
N SER A 84 -7.99 -25.43 -4.16
CA SER A 84 -9.30 -25.02 -3.63
C SER A 84 -9.17 -24.09 -2.42
N CYS A 85 -8.22 -24.33 -1.53
CA CYS A 85 -7.94 -23.44 -0.39
C CYS A 85 -7.41 -22.07 -0.86
N LEU A 86 -6.47 -22.05 -1.81
CA LEU A 86 -5.96 -20.81 -2.42
C LEU A 86 -7.06 -20.04 -3.14
N PHE A 87 -7.94 -20.73 -3.87
CA PHE A 87 -9.10 -20.10 -4.49
C PHE A 87 -10.04 -19.48 -3.44
N ALA A 88 -10.32 -20.20 -2.35
CA ALA A 88 -11.13 -19.68 -1.25
C ALA A 88 -10.47 -18.47 -0.58
N PHE A 89 -9.13 -18.45 -0.44
CA PHE A 89 -8.36 -17.33 0.05
C PHE A 89 -8.51 -16.09 -0.85
N GLU A 90 -8.31 -16.23 -2.15
CA GLU A 90 -8.47 -15.13 -3.11
C GLU A 90 -9.92 -14.63 -3.18
N LEU A 91 -10.90 -15.54 -3.18
CA LEU A 91 -12.32 -15.20 -3.16
C LEU A 91 -12.72 -14.46 -1.87
N GLY A 92 -12.22 -14.94 -0.72
CA GLY A 92 -12.37 -14.26 0.56
C GLY A 92 -11.75 -12.88 0.53
N GLY A 93 -10.55 -12.74 -0.03
CA GLY A 93 -9.88 -11.46 -0.17
C GLY A 93 -10.63 -10.45 -1.03
N PHE A 94 -11.20 -10.91 -2.15
CA PHE A 94 -12.04 -10.10 -3.01
C PHE A 94 -13.29 -9.59 -2.28
N LEU A 95 -14.08 -10.51 -1.69
CA LEU A 95 -15.31 -10.15 -0.97
C LEU A 95 -15.03 -9.33 0.28
N GLY A 96 -13.98 -9.69 1.02
CA GLY A 96 -13.52 -8.97 2.20
C GLY A 96 -13.12 -7.54 1.88
N SER A 97 -12.42 -7.30 0.76
CA SER A 97 -12.03 -5.95 0.33
C SER A 97 -13.24 -5.05 0.06
N ILE A 98 -14.27 -5.58 -0.59
CA ILE A 98 -15.51 -4.86 -0.85
C ILE A 98 -16.24 -4.56 0.48
N ALA A 99 -16.34 -5.56 1.35
CA ALA A 99 -16.98 -5.41 2.65
C ALA A 99 -16.25 -4.39 3.53
N ALA A 100 -14.92 -4.44 3.57
CA ALA A 100 -14.09 -3.52 4.33
C ALA A 100 -14.11 -2.09 3.77
N GLY A 101 -14.19 -1.92 2.45
CA GLY A 101 -14.41 -0.61 1.83
C GLY A 101 -15.73 0.00 2.32
N ARG A 102 -16.82 -0.76 2.22
CA ARG A 102 -18.13 -0.33 2.75
C ARG A 102 -18.11 -0.09 4.26
N ALA A 103 -17.45 -0.95 5.03
CA ALA A 103 -17.33 -0.80 6.48
C ALA A 103 -16.53 0.45 6.87
N SER A 104 -15.45 0.74 6.15
CA SER A 104 -14.67 1.97 6.33
C SER A 104 -15.51 3.22 6.08
N ASP A 105 -16.33 3.20 5.03
CA ASP A 105 -17.13 4.35 4.63
C ASP A 105 -18.34 4.56 5.56
N HIS A 106 -19.06 3.50 5.94
CA HIS A 106 -20.30 3.59 6.73
C HIS A 106 -20.10 3.50 8.25
N LEU A 107 -19.19 2.62 8.72
CA LEU A 107 -19.07 2.29 10.14
C LEU A 107 -17.98 3.13 10.84
N CYS A 108 -16.94 3.50 10.10
CA CYS A 108 -15.81 4.27 10.63
C CYS A 108 -15.82 5.75 10.22
N HIS A 109 -16.94 6.25 9.65
CA HIS A 109 -17.08 7.64 9.19
C HIS A 109 -15.92 8.09 8.28
N GLY A 110 -15.48 7.20 7.36
CA GLY A 110 -14.35 7.45 6.46
C GLY A 110 -12.96 7.26 7.08
N ARG A 111 -12.85 6.88 8.35
CA ARG A 111 -11.55 6.57 8.98
C ARG A 111 -11.09 5.18 8.58
N ARG A 112 -10.00 5.10 7.82
CA ARG A 112 -9.44 3.83 7.33
C ARG A 112 -8.60 3.08 8.36
N GLY A 113 -7.95 3.81 9.27
CA GLY A 113 -7.09 3.26 10.31
C GLY A 113 -7.74 2.17 11.18
N PRO A 114 -8.96 2.38 11.72
CA PRO A 114 -9.66 1.37 12.52
C PRO A 114 -9.92 0.06 11.78
N VAL A 115 -10.39 0.12 10.53
CA VAL A 115 -10.67 -1.07 9.71
C VAL A 115 -9.39 -1.83 9.40
N MET A 116 -8.31 -1.12 9.08
CA MET A 116 -7.01 -1.73 8.83
C MET A 116 -6.47 -2.43 10.08
N ALA A 117 -6.54 -1.79 11.25
CA ALA A 117 -6.07 -2.37 12.49
C ALA A 117 -6.88 -3.60 12.90
N THR A 118 -8.22 -3.55 12.82
CA THR A 118 -9.08 -4.69 13.18
C THR A 118 -8.89 -5.87 12.24
N CYS A 119 -8.83 -5.65 10.92
CA CYS A 119 -8.55 -6.72 9.96
C CYS A 119 -7.15 -7.32 10.15
N THR A 120 -6.14 -6.50 10.45
CA THR A 120 -4.78 -7.00 10.72
C THR A 120 -4.74 -7.84 12.01
N LEU A 121 -5.40 -7.38 13.07
CA LEU A 121 -5.50 -8.12 14.33
C LEU A 121 -6.31 -9.41 14.18
N ALA A 122 -7.34 -9.42 13.34
CA ALA A 122 -8.14 -10.62 13.03
C ALA A 122 -7.34 -11.70 12.29
N LEU A 123 -6.23 -11.36 11.62
CA LEU A 123 -5.35 -12.36 11.00
C LEU A 123 -4.63 -13.24 12.03
N CYS A 124 -4.30 -12.72 13.21
CA CYS A 124 -3.62 -13.50 14.26
C CYS A 124 -4.42 -14.74 14.69
N PRO A 125 -5.68 -14.63 15.15
CA PRO A 125 -6.47 -15.81 15.50
C PRO A 125 -6.78 -16.69 14.29
N ALA A 126 -6.91 -16.14 13.09
CA ALA A 126 -7.14 -16.93 11.87
C ALA A 126 -5.93 -17.82 11.51
N LEU A 127 -4.70 -17.31 11.68
CA LEU A 127 -3.47 -18.09 11.49
C LEU A 127 -3.32 -19.20 12.55
N LEU A 128 -3.67 -18.91 13.80
CA LEU A 128 -3.66 -19.92 14.87
C LEU A 128 -4.76 -20.97 14.67
N LEU A 129 -5.90 -20.58 14.11
CA LEU A 129 -6.98 -21.52 13.77
C LEU A 129 -6.58 -22.48 12.64
N LEU A 130 -5.72 -22.05 11.72
CA LEU A 130 -5.18 -22.89 10.64
C LEU A 130 -4.35 -24.06 11.18
N ASP A 131 -3.59 -23.83 12.25
CA ASP A 131 -2.82 -24.88 12.96
C ASP A 131 -3.76 -25.91 13.58
N ARG A 132 -4.80 -25.43 14.28
CA ARG A 132 -5.77 -26.26 15.03
C ARG A 132 -6.79 -27.00 14.16
N THR A 133 -7.08 -26.50 12.96
CA THR A 133 -8.06 -27.14 12.08
C THR A 133 -7.46 -28.42 11.47
N ALA A 134 -7.97 -29.58 11.91
CA ALA A 134 -7.60 -30.87 11.33
C ALA A 134 -8.56 -31.32 10.21
N ASP A 135 -9.79 -30.80 10.21
CA ASP A 135 -10.81 -31.18 9.21
C ASP A 135 -10.51 -30.53 7.85
N ALA A 136 -10.27 -31.37 6.85
CA ALA A 136 -10.00 -30.97 5.47
C ALA A 136 -11.14 -30.14 4.85
N ARG A 137 -12.39 -30.36 5.28
CA ARG A 137 -13.56 -29.61 4.76
C ARG A 137 -13.65 -28.21 5.33
N ALA A 138 -13.07 -27.98 6.51
CA ALA A 138 -13.07 -26.68 7.18
C ALA A 138 -11.91 -25.77 6.72
N LEU A 139 -10.84 -26.33 6.16
CA LEU A 139 -9.66 -25.56 5.71
C LEU A 139 -9.99 -24.46 4.69
N PRO A 140 -10.81 -24.68 3.64
CA PRO A 140 -11.18 -23.61 2.71
C PRO A 140 -11.87 -22.43 3.39
N LEU A 141 -12.67 -22.67 4.43
CA LEU A 141 -13.33 -21.60 5.19
C LEU A 141 -12.33 -20.79 6.02
N VAL A 142 -11.32 -21.43 6.60
CA VAL A 142 -10.23 -20.74 7.32
C VAL A 142 -9.40 -19.89 6.35
N TYR A 143 -9.06 -20.44 5.17
CA TYR A 143 -8.39 -19.69 4.11
C TYR A 143 -9.23 -18.52 3.60
N PHE A 144 -10.54 -18.72 3.46
CA PHE A 144 -11.47 -17.63 3.13
C PHE A 144 -11.42 -16.51 4.18
N ALA A 145 -11.44 -16.84 5.47
CA ALA A 145 -11.34 -15.86 6.55
C ALA A 145 -9.98 -15.12 6.56
N LEU A 146 -8.88 -15.85 6.32
CA LEU A 146 -7.55 -15.28 6.16
C LEU A 146 -7.50 -14.28 5.00
N GLY A 147 -8.02 -14.66 3.83
CA GLY A 147 -8.10 -13.80 2.67
C GLY A 147 -8.94 -12.56 2.93
N ALA A 148 -10.14 -12.77 3.50
CA ALA A 148 -11.09 -11.71 3.84
C ALA A 148 -10.53 -10.67 4.80
N CYS A 149 -9.51 -11.01 5.60
CA CYS A 149 -8.82 -10.05 6.46
C CYS A 149 -7.55 -9.48 5.83
N ALA A 150 -6.77 -10.26 5.06
CA ALA A 150 -5.48 -9.83 4.50
C ALA A 150 -5.62 -8.79 3.38
N PHE A 151 -6.55 -9.01 2.44
CA PHE A 151 -6.69 -8.13 1.27
C PHE A 151 -7.21 -6.73 1.59
N PRO A 152 -8.22 -6.55 2.47
CA PRO A 152 -8.64 -5.22 2.90
C PRO A 152 -7.50 -4.35 3.38
N VAL A 153 -6.64 -4.93 4.22
CA VAL A 153 -5.52 -4.18 4.80
C VAL A 153 -4.56 -3.79 3.69
N HIS A 154 -4.31 -4.67 2.71
CA HIS A 154 -3.51 -4.33 1.54
C HIS A 154 -4.10 -3.14 0.76
N VAL A 155 -5.37 -3.21 0.39
CA VAL A 155 -6.04 -2.14 -0.39
C VAL A 155 -6.08 -0.82 0.38
N LEU A 156 -6.48 -0.86 1.66
CA LEU A 156 -6.65 0.33 2.49
C LEU A 156 -5.32 1.01 2.82
N LEU A 157 -4.23 0.27 3.06
CA LEU A 157 -2.90 0.88 3.25
C LEU A 157 -2.45 1.65 2.02
N GLY A 158 -2.65 1.09 0.82
CA GLY A 158 -2.27 1.75 -0.42
C GLY A 158 -3.06 3.03 -0.70
N LEU A 159 -4.31 3.10 -0.24
CA LEU A 159 -5.11 4.32 -0.34
C LEU A 159 -4.77 5.32 0.77
N ALA A 160 -4.62 4.87 2.01
CA ALA A 160 -4.26 5.73 3.13
C ALA A 160 -2.87 6.37 2.95
N SER A 161 -1.90 5.69 2.32
CA SER A 161 -0.57 6.27 2.06
C SER A 161 -0.63 7.46 1.10
N ARG A 162 -1.64 7.48 0.23
CA ARG A 162 -1.87 8.53 -0.77
C ARG A 162 -2.56 9.75 -0.19
N GLU A 163 -3.28 9.60 0.92
CA GLU A 163 -4.02 10.65 1.61
C GLU A 163 -3.18 11.40 2.65
N VAL A 164 -2.10 10.80 3.13
CA VAL A 164 -1.22 11.40 4.14
C VAL A 164 -0.24 12.42 3.52
N VAL A 165 -0.09 12.42 2.21
CA VAL A 165 0.87 13.28 1.48
C VAL A 165 0.17 14.26 0.54
N SER A 166 0.91 15.27 0.08
CA SER A 166 0.43 16.23 -0.91
C SER A 166 -0.02 15.55 -2.22
N PRO A 167 -1.04 16.08 -2.93
CA PRO A 167 -1.54 15.48 -4.17
C PRO A 167 -0.46 15.26 -5.24
N THR A 168 0.54 16.14 -5.28
CA THR A 168 1.71 16.08 -6.17
C THR A 168 2.66 14.93 -5.85
N ALA A 169 2.73 14.48 -4.59
CA ALA A 169 3.59 13.38 -4.14
C ALA A 169 2.82 12.06 -3.89
N SER A 170 1.50 12.07 -4.03
CA SER A 170 0.61 10.93 -3.74
C SER A 170 1.00 9.63 -4.47
N SER A 171 1.37 9.72 -5.75
CA SER A 171 1.81 8.55 -6.53
C SER A 171 3.13 7.97 -6.01
N THR A 172 4.10 8.83 -5.67
CA THR A 172 5.40 8.40 -5.14
C THR A 172 5.26 7.78 -3.75
N ALA A 173 4.42 8.34 -2.88
CA ALA A 173 4.12 7.77 -1.57
C ALA A 173 3.51 6.37 -1.68
N GLY A 174 2.51 6.20 -2.54
CA GLY A 174 1.93 4.88 -2.82
C GLY A 174 2.94 3.89 -3.40
N GLY A 175 3.85 4.37 -4.25
CA GLY A 175 4.95 3.58 -4.80
C GLY A 175 5.94 3.11 -3.73
N LEU A 176 6.36 4.00 -2.83
CA LEU A 176 7.30 3.67 -1.74
C LEU A 176 6.71 2.64 -0.78
N VAL A 177 5.45 2.81 -0.39
CA VAL A 177 4.76 1.82 0.46
C VAL A 177 4.66 0.48 -0.27
N LYS A 178 4.22 0.45 -1.54
CA LYS A 178 4.19 -0.78 -2.35
C LYS A 178 5.56 -1.46 -2.49
N PHE A 179 6.62 -0.67 -2.65
CA PHE A 179 7.98 -1.20 -2.68
C PHE A 179 8.31 -1.94 -1.37
N ALA A 180 7.93 -1.39 -0.21
CA ALA A 180 8.11 -2.07 1.08
C ALA A 180 7.32 -3.40 1.16
N ALA A 181 6.08 -3.46 0.65
CA ALA A 181 5.35 -4.72 0.57
C ALA A 181 6.05 -5.75 -0.33
N GLN A 182 6.62 -5.33 -1.46
CA GLN A 182 7.33 -6.25 -2.35
C GLN A 182 8.62 -6.77 -1.72
N MET A 183 9.34 -5.94 -0.95
CA MET A 183 10.48 -6.43 -0.14
C MET A 183 10.03 -7.45 0.91
N GLY A 184 8.87 -7.22 1.54
CA GLY A 184 8.25 -8.17 2.45
C GLY A 184 7.97 -9.51 1.78
N ALA A 185 7.32 -9.48 0.60
CA ALA A 185 7.06 -10.65 -0.22
C ALA A 185 8.35 -11.42 -0.55
N SER A 186 9.42 -10.73 -0.96
CA SER A 186 10.72 -11.35 -1.22
C SER A 186 11.34 -11.99 0.02
N SER A 187 11.14 -11.41 1.20
CA SER A 187 11.62 -11.97 2.47
C SER A 187 10.82 -13.18 2.97
N ALA A 188 9.64 -13.45 2.41
CA ALA A 188 8.83 -14.63 2.74
C ALA A 188 9.38 -15.94 2.15
N GLY A 189 10.41 -15.89 1.29
CA GLY A 189 11.04 -17.07 0.72
C GLY A 189 12.05 -17.72 1.67
N TYR A 190 13.33 -17.40 1.49
CA TYR A 190 14.43 -18.10 2.17
C TYR A 190 14.33 -18.12 3.72
N PRO A 191 14.07 -17.01 4.43
CA PRO A 191 13.97 -17.01 5.90
C PRO A 191 12.91 -17.96 6.45
N LEU A 192 11.72 -18.01 5.82
CA LEU A 192 10.66 -18.91 6.25
C LEU A 192 10.98 -20.37 5.94
N GLY A 193 11.66 -20.64 4.82
CA GLY A 193 12.15 -21.99 4.51
C GLY A 193 13.23 -22.50 5.45
N VAL A 194 14.10 -21.65 5.98
CA VAL A 194 15.04 -22.03 7.05
C VAL A 194 14.28 -22.36 8.33
N LEU A 195 13.35 -21.49 8.73
CA LEU A 195 12.56 -21.69 9.94
C LEU A 195 11.70 -22.96 9.89
N GLN A 196 11.09 -23.24 8.74
CA GLN A 196 10.29 -24.45 8.50
C GLN A 196 11.13 -25.70 8.68
N ARG A 197 12.36 -25.75 8.16
CA ARG A 197 13.25 -26.91 8.28
C ARG A 197 13.75 -27.15 9.70
N GLU A 198 14.05 -26.09 10.46
CA GLU A 198 14.63 -26.21 11.81
C GLU A 198 13.59 -26.37 12.92
N ARG A 199 12.45 -25.69 12.80
CA ARG A 199 11.44 -25.57 13.87
C ARG A 199 10.04 -26.02 13.46
N GLY A 200 9.84 -26.41 12.20
CA GLY A 200 8.57 -26.92 11.68
C GLY A 200 7.53 -25.83 11.38
N TRP A 201 6.38 -26.28 10.91
CA TRP A 201 5.27 -25.43 10.45
C TRP A 201 4.59 -24.62 11.55
N HIS A 202 4.51 -25.17 12.77
CA HIS A 202 3.93 -24.46 13.91
C HIS A 202 4.71 -23.17 14.21
N ALA A 203 6.06 -23.22 14.18
CA ALA A 203 6.89 -22.06 14.42
C ALA A 203 6.72 -20.99 13.33
N VAL A 204 6.55 -21.40 12.07
CA VAL A 204 6.25 -20.49 10.96
C VAL A 204 4.92 -19.78 11.20
N LEU A 205 3.86 -20.51 11.55
CA LEU A 205 2.54 -19.92 11.82
C LEU A 205 2.58 -18.98 13.03
N CYS A 206 3.28 -19.35 14.10
CA CYS A 206 3.47 -18.48 15.27
C CYS A 206 4.23 -17.20 14.91
N LEU A 207 5.30 -17.29 14.11
CA LEU A 207 6.05 -16.11 13.67
C LEU A 207 5.15 -15.17 12.85
N LEU A 208 4.37 -15.71 11.92
CA LEU A 208 3.42 -14.93 11.13
C LEU A 208 2.33 -14.30 12.01
N ALA A 209 1.83 -15.03 13.02
CA ALA A 209 0.82 -14.53 13.97
C ALA A 209 1.36 -13.42 14.89
N VAL A 210 2.60 -13.54 15.36
CA VAL A 210 3.26 -12.46 16.10
C VAL A 210 3.51 -11.26 15.20
N GLY A 211 3.90 -11.50 13.95
CA GLY A 211 4.07 -10.45 12.93
C GLY A 211 2.78 -9.68 12.64
N THR A 212 1.64 -10.37 12.50
CA THR A 212 0.33 -9.72 12.32
C THR A 212 -0.07 -8.94 13.57
N ALA A 213 0.13 -9.50 14.76
CA ALA A 213 -0.18 -8.81 16.02
C ALA A 213 0.66 -7.53 16.19
N ALA A 214 1.97 -7.60 15.90
CA ALA A 214 2.85 -6.44 15.93
C ALA A 214 2.46 -5.40 14.88
N ALA A 215 2.19 -5.81 13.64
CA ALA A 215 1.76 -4.91 12.57
C ALA A 215 0.39 -4.26 12.87
N GLY A 216 -0.53 -5.01 13.50
CA GLY A 216 -1.83 -4.51 13.94
C GLY A 216 -1.72 -3.52 15.10
N ALA A 217 -0.82 -3.77 16.06
CA ALA A 217 -0.51 -2.85 17.14
C ALA A 217 0.17 -1.56 16.63
N LEU A 218 1.05 -1.66 15.62
CA LEU A 218 1.58 -0.48 14.94
C LEU A 218 0.48 0.26 14.17
N GLY A 219 -0.39 -0.48 13.47
CA GLY A 219 -1.52 0.07 12.73
C GLY A 219 -2.55 0.79 13.62
N SER A 220 -2.74 0.36 14.87
CA SER A 220 -3.63 1.02 15.82
C SER A 220 -3.10 2.39 16.27
N THR A 221 -1.78 2.64 16.20
CA THR A 221 -1.24 3.99 16.40
C THR A 221 -1.67 4.97 15.30
N LEU A 222 -1.99 4.46 14.11
CA LEU A 222 -2.48 5.23 12.95
C LEU A 222 -4.02 5.44 12.97
N TRP A 223 -4.72 4.98 14.02
CA TRP A 223 -6.18 5.05 14.17
C TRP A 223 -6.74 6.47 14.06
N TRP A 224 -5.98 7.48 14.51
CA TRP A 224 -6.42 8.88 14.57
C TRP A 224 -5.94 9.76 13.41
N THR A 225 -5.02 9.27 12.58
CA THR A 225 -4.27 10.14 11.65
C THR A 225 -4.89 10.27 10.26
N VAL A 226 -5.73 9.33 9.82
CA VAL A 226 -6.31 9.28 8.45
C VAL A 226 -7.71 9.93 8.40
N ALA A 227 -7.97 10.95 9.24
CA ALA A 227 -9.29 11.58 9.33
C ALA A 227 -9.42 12.91 8.55
N ARG A 228 -8.44 13.33 7.75
CA ARG A 228 -8.57 14.55 6.93
C ARG A 228 -9.18 14.25 5.57
N VAL A 229 -10.50 14.12 5.55
CA VAL A 229 -11.30 14.50 4.38
C VAL A 229 -11.54 16.01 4.49
N ASP A 230 -10.52 16.82 4.20
CA ASP A 230 -10.68 18.27 4.19
C ASP A 230 -11.20 18.75 2.82
N ALA A 231 -12.51 19.00 2.84
CA ALA A 231 -13.31 20.01 2.14
C ALA A 231 -13.44 19.98 0.60
N PRO A 232 -14.67 20.26 0.08
CA PRO A 232 -14.85 20.51 -1.35
C PRO A 232 -13.94 21.65 -1.78
N ALA A 233 -13.28 21.47 -2.92
CA ALA A 233 -12.51 22.52 -3.57
C ALA A 233 -13.35 23.81 -3.56
N LEU A 234 -12.86 24.83 -2.86
CA LEU A 234 -13.40 26.19 -3.00
C LEU A 234 -13.50 26.47 -4.50
N PRO A 235 -14.69 26.82 -5.02
CA PRO A 235 -14.80 27.14 -6.42
C PRO A 235 -13.82 28.29 -6.67
N LEU A 236 -12.93 28.10 -7.65
CA LEU A 236 -12.05 29.15 -8.14
C LEU A 236 -12.96 30.36 -8.38
N ARG A 237 -12.76 31.41 -7.57
CA ARG A 237 -13.44 32.68 -7.75
C ARG A 237 -13.00 33.15 -9.11
N ASP A 238 -13.90 33.06 -10.08
CA ASP A 238 -13.67 33.42 -11.46
C ASP A 238 -13.44 34.93 -11.50
N GLU A 239 -12.19 35.37 -11.36
CA GLU A 239 -11.77 36.76 -11.55
C GLU A 239 -11.76 37.12 -13.05
N ARG A 240 -12.90 36.95 -13.71
CA ARG A 240 -13.16 37.49 -15.03
C ARG A 240 -14.59 37.99 -15.14
N GLN A 241 -14.84 39.18 -14.61
CA GLN A 241 -15.78 40.11 -15.26
C GLN A 241 -15.30 41.57 -15.10
N PRO A 242 -14.84 42.24 -16.18
CA PRO A 242 -14.77 43.69 -16.20
C PRO A 242 -16.20 44.22 -16.40
N HIS A 243 -16.86 44.63 -15.31
CA HIS A 243 -18.16 45.27 -15.42
C HIS A 243 -17.96 46.66 -16.05
N LYS A 244 -18.37 46.77 -17.33
CA LYS A 244 -18.59 48.04 -18.02
C LYS A 244 -19.38 48.99 -17.11
N ARG A 245 -18.74 50.04 -16.61
CA ARG A 245 -19.46 51.23 -16.13
C ARG A 245 -19.86 52.04 -17.36
N LYS A 246 -21.17 52.09 -17.61
CA LYS A 246 -21.79 53.06 -18.51
C LYS A 246 -21.37 54.47 -18.06
N GLY A 247 -20.82 55.24 -18.99
CA GLY A 247 -20.68 56.69 -18.84
C GLY A 247 -22.05 57.35 -18.84
N GLY A 248 -22.13 58.48 -18.12
CA GLY A 248 -23.17 59.48 -18.33
C GLY A 248 -22.92 60.30 -19.60
#